data_AF-I4YCA1-F1
#
_entry.id   AF-I4YCA1-F1
#
_cell.length_a   1.000
_cell.length_b   1.000
_cell.length_c   1.000
_cell.angle_alpha   90.00
_cell.angle_beta   90.00
_cell.angle_gamma   90.00
#
_symmetry.space_group_name_H-M   'P 1'
#
loop_
_entity.id
_entity.type
_entity.pdbx_description
1 polymer ?
#
loop_
_entity_poly.entity_id
_entity_poly.type
_entity_poly.pdbx_seq_one_letter_code
_entity_poly.pdbx_strand_id
1 'polypeptide(L)'
;MDYLRGKQDLPPPGGFEAIKYKRSLPVKGPSGAVIFGTIFGICTWGFYKLGQGNLEMRELEREKTWSRINIVPLLMAENDRDIYRREKAALAREESIMKDVKGWEVGKSVYNGKRYNTPSMYVL
;
A
#
# COMPACT_ATOMS: atom_id res chain seq x y z
N MET A 1 58.69 -7.69 -84.83
CA MET A 1 58.17 -8.72 -83.92
C MET A 1 57.37 -8.01 -82.85
N ASP A 2 56.14 -7.63 -83.16
CA ASP A 2 55.25 -6.97 -82.20
C ASP A 2 54.19 -7.98 -81.78
N TYR A 3 54.45 -8.63 -80.65
CA TYR A 3 53.53 -9.55 -80.00
C TYR A 3 52.30 -8.75 -79.53
N LEU A 4 51.10 -9.25 -79.87
CA LEU A 4 49.80 -8.64 -79.57
C LEU A 4 49.67 -8.33 -78.07
N ARG A 5 49.79 -7.04 -77.70
CA ARG A 5 49.53 -6.56 -76.34
C ARG A 5 48.02 -6.61 -76.08
N GLY A 6 47.57 -7.61 -75.32
CA GLY A 6 46.17 -7.78 -74.96
C GLY A 6 45.58 -6.59 -74.19
N LYS A 7 44.24 -6.46 -74.22
CA LYS A 7 43.52 -5.41 -73.51
C LYS A 7 43.71 -5.58 -71.99
N GLN A 8 44.48 -4.69 -71.39
CA GLN A 8 44.70 -4.65 -69.95
C GLN A 8 43.45 -4.14 -69.24
N ASP A 9 43.07 -4.77 -68.13
CA ASP A 9 42.01 -4.24 -67.26
C ASP A 9 42.55 -3.01 -66.52
N LEU A 10 41.92 -1.87 -66.78
CA LEU A 10 42.34 -0.55 -66.30
C LEU A 10 41.13 0.15 -65.69
N PRO A 11 41.35 1.01 -64.68
CA PRO A 11 40.25 1.81 -64.14
C PRO A 11 39.63 2.67 -65.26
N PRO A 12 38.32 2.96 -65.17
CA PRO A 12 37.68 3.82 -66.14
C PRO A 12 38.39 5.18 -66.19
N PRO A 13 38.45 5.85 -67.37
CA PRO A 13 39.00 7.19 -67.47
C PRO A 13 38.16 8.15 -66.61
N GLY A 14 38.67 8.52 -65.44
CA GLY A 14 37.96 9.29 -64.41
C GLY A 14 37.95 8.66 -63.00
N GLY A 15 38.38 7.40 -62.86
CA GLY A 15 38.43 6.70 -61.57
C GLY A 15 37.06 6.22 -61.07
N PHE A 16 37.06 5.53 -59.93
CA PHE A 16 35.82 5.07 -59.26
C PHE A 16 35.27 6.14 -58.31
N GLU A 17 33.98 6.05 -58.00
CA GLU A 17 33.35 6.91 -56.99
C GLU A 17 34.03 6.74 -55.61
N ALA A 18 34.10 7.83 -54.86
CA ALA A 18 34.68 7.81 -53.52
C ALA A 18 33.83 6.97 -52.56
N ILE A 19 34.35 5.81 -52.18
CA ILE A 19 33.73 4.95 -51.18
C ILE A 19 33.85 5.60 -49.80
N LYS A 20 32.71 5.75 -49.11
CA LYS A 20 32.69 6.24 -47.71
C LYS A 20 33.27 5.17 -46.78
N TYR A 21 34.56 5.29 -46.48
CA TYR A 21 35.28 4.39 -45.58
C TYR A 21 35.19 4.82 -44.09
N LYS A 22 34.70 6.03 -43.82
CA LYS A 22 34.57 6.57 -42.46
C LYS A 22 33.25 6.16 -41.81
N ARG A 23 33.29 5.92 -40.49
CA ARG A 23 32.09 5.65 -39.68
C ARG A 23 31.15 6.85 -39.71
N SER A 24 29.92 6.64 -40.21
CA SER A 24 28.84 7.64 -40.19
C SER A 24 27.78 7.21 -39.19
N LEU A 25 27.90 7.68 -37.94
CA LEU A 25 26.87 7.51 -36.94
C LEU A 25 26.23 8.86 -36.61
N PRO A 26 24.99 9.10 -37.04
CA PRO A 26 24.27 10.30 -36.62
C PRO A 26 23.93 10.18 -35.13
N VAL A 27 24.15 11.27 -34.38
CA VAL A 27 23.66 11.37 -33.00
C VAL A 27 22.14 11.48 -33.08
N LYS A 28 21.46 10.40 -32.68
CA LYS A 28 20.00 10.31 -32.68
C LYS A 28 19.47 10.48 -31.25
N GLY A 29 18.45 11.30 -31.10
CA GLY A 29 17.72 11.45 -29.84
C GLY A 29 17.64 12.90 -29.36
N PRO A 30 16.69 13.19 -28.46
CA PRO A 30 16.57 14.50 -27.83
C PRO A 30 17.77 14.76 -26.91
N SER A 31 18.12 16.03 -26.75
CA SER A 31 19.16 16.44 -25.80
C SER A 31 18.81 16.01 -24.37
N GLY A 32 19.83 15.71 -23.55
CA GLY A 32 19.62 15.34 -22.15
C GLY A 32 18.79 16.35 -21.37
N ALA A 33 18.93 17.65 -21.66
CA ALA A 33 18.13 18.71 -21.06
C ALA A 33 16.63 18.54 -21.36
N VAL A 34 16.27 18.12 -22.57
CA VAL A 34 14.87 17.86 -22.96
C VAL A 34 14.31 16.66 -22.20
N ILE A 35 15.12 15.61 -22.05
CA ILE A 35 14.73 14.40 -21.30
C ILE A 35 14.47 14.76 -19.83
N PHE A 36 15.41 15.47 -19.18
CA PHE A 36 15.25 15.89 -17.78
C PHE A 36 14.08 16.85 -17.60
N GLY A 37 13.89 17.82 -18.49
CA GLY A 37 12.75 18.74 -18.43
C GLY A 37 11.41 18.02 -18.56
N THR A 38 11.34 17.01 -19.44
CA THR A 38 10.11 16.22 -19.63
C THR A 38 9.79 15.38 -18.39
N ILE A 39 10.80 14.67 -17.85
CA ILE A 39 10.62 13.87 -16.63
C ILE A 39 10.20 14.76 -15.46
N PHE A 40 10.87 15.91 -15.30
CA PHE A 40 10.53 16.86 -14.26
C PHE A 40 9.08 17.34 -14.38
N GLY A 41 8.63 17.71 -15.59
CA GLY A 41 7.25 18.12 -15.84
C GLY A 41 6.22 17.03 -15.47
N ILE A 42 6.48 15.78 -15.86
CA ILE A 42 5.60 14.64 -15.53
C ILE A 42 5.57 14.42 -14.01
N CYS A 43 6.72 14.44 -13.35
CA CYS A 43 6.81 14.27 -11.90
C CYS A 43 6.06 15.37 -11.15
N THR A 44 6.30 16.64 -11.49
CA THR A 44 5.62 17.78 -10.87
C THR A 44 4.09 17.68 -11.01
N TRP A 45 3.61 17.31 -12.20
CA TRP A 45 2.18 17.09 -12.42
C TRP A 45 1.63 15.91 -11.61
N GLY A 46 2.37 14.80 -11.54
CA GLY A 46 2.00 13.64 -10.74
C GLY A 46 1.86 13.98 -9.25
N PHE A 47 2.82 14.73 -8.69
CA PHE A 47 2.74 15.18 -7.29
C PHE A 47 1.58 16.13 -7.03
N TYR A 48 1.25 17.01 -7.98
CA TYR A 48 0.09 17.89 -7.87
C TYR A 48 -1.22 17.09 -7.81
N LYS A 49 -1.38 16.07 -8.65
CA LYS A 49 -2.57 15.20 -8.63
C LYS A 49 -2.64 14.33 -7.38
N LEU A 50 -1.51 13.79 -6.93
CA LEU A 50 -1.44 13.05 -5.66
C LEU A 50 -1.81 13.92 -4.46
N GLY A 51 -1.39 15.19 -4.44
CA GLY A 51 -1.79 16.15 -3.41
C GLY A 51 -3.30 16.33 -3.32
N GLN A 52 -3.99 16.46 -4.48
CA GLN A 52 -5.45 16.56 -4.53
C GLN A 52 -6.12 15.28 -4.02
N GLY A 53 -5.68 14.11 -4.48
CA GLY A 53 -6.23 12.83 -4.04
C GLY A 53 -6.06 12.60 -2.54
N ASN A 54 -4.93 13.00 -1.97
CA ASN A 54 -4.70 12.90 -0.52
C ASN A 54 -5.63 13.80 0.30
N LEU A 55 -6.03 14.97 -0.22
CA LEU A 55 -7.00 15.83 0.44
C LEU A 55 -8.38 15.18 0.43
N GLU A 56 -8.80 14.64 -0.71
CA GLU A 56 -10.08 13.93 -0.83
C GLU A 56 -10.13 12.70 0.10
N MET A 57 -9.09 11.88 0.11
CA MET A 57 -9.00 10.71 1.00
C MET A 57 -9.11 11.09 2.48
N ARG A 58 -8.52 12.22 2.89
CA ARG A 58 -8.65 12.71 4.27
C ARG A 58 -10.07 13.13 4.62
N GLU A 59 -10.80 13.72 3.68
CA GLU A 59 -12.21 14.06 3.91
C GLU A 59 -13.09 12.80 3.98
N LEU A 60 -12.84 11.79 3.15
CA LEU A 60 -13.53 10.49 3.22
C LEU A 60 -13.24 9.75 4.54
N GLU A 61 -11.99 9.74 4.99
CA GLU A 61 -11.62 9.17 6.28
C GLU A 61 -12.25 9.92 7.45
N ARG A 62 -12.34 11.26 7.34
CA ARG A 62 -13.03 12.09 8.31
C ARG A 62 -14.50 11.73 8.37
N GLU A 63 -15.20 11.67 7.24
CA GLU A 63 -16.61 11.27 7.17
C GLU A 63 -16.84 9.90 7.81
N LYS A 64 -16.03 8.90 7.43
CA LYS A 64 -16.07 7.55 8.02
C LYS A 64 -15.87 7.56 9.53
N THR A 65 -14.94 8.38 10.02
CA THR A 65 -14.66 8.49 11.45
C THR A 65 -15.82 9.13 12.21
N TRP A 66 -16.40 10.20 11.67
CA TRP A 66 -17.59 10.84 12.25
C TRP A 66 -18.81 9.93 12.26
N SER A 67 -19.05 9.20 11.17
CA SER A 67 -20.10 8.18 11.10
C SER A 67 -19.96 7.15 12.22
N ARG A 68 -18.73 6.66 12.45
CA ARG A 68 -18.44 5.73 13.55
C ARG A 68 -18.67 6.35 14.92
N ILE A 69 -18.12 7.54 15.18
CA ILE A 69 -18.28 8.23 16.48
C ILE A 69 -19.75 8.36 16.85
N ASN A 70 -20.62 8.67 15.89
CA ASN A 70 -22.05 8.83 16.14
C ASN A 70 -22.78 7.51 16.44
N ILE A 71 -22.30 6.39 15.88
CA ILE A 71 -22.93 5.07 16.07
C ILE A 71 -22.36 4.33 17.29
N VAL A 72 -21.10 4.59 17.66
CA VAL A 72 -20.39 3.92 18.76
C VAL A 72 -21.18 3.90 20.08
N PRO A 73 -21.84 4.99 20.55
CA PRO A 73 -22.60 4.96 21.80
C PRO A 73 -23.73 3.94 21.80
N LEU A 74 -24.43 3.77 20.67
CA LEU A 74 -25.50 2.78 20.53
C LEU A 74 -24.93 1.36 20.62
N LEU A 75 -23.88 1.07 19.87
CA LEU A 75 -23.23 -0.26 19.88
C LEU A 75 -22.63 -0.60 21.24
N MET A 76 -22.05 0.39 21.92
CA MET A 76 -21.49 0.23 23.26
C MET A 76 -22.59 -0.09 24.27
N ALA A 77 -23.72 0.61 24.22
CA ALA A 77 -24.85 0.35 25.10
C ALA A 77 -25.47 -1.04 24.88
N GLU A 78 -25.55 -1.52 23.63
CA GLU A 78 -25.99 -2.89 23.33
C GLU A 78 -25.02 -3.93 23.88
N ASN A 79 -23.71 -3.70 23.71
CA ASN A 79 -22.67 -4.59 24.21
C ASN A 79 -22.68 -4.65 25.75
N ASP A 80 -22.77 -3.50 26.43
CA ASP A 80 -22.82 -3.43 27.89
C ASP A 80 -24.02 -4.21 28.46
N ARG A 81 -25.19 -4.16 27.78
CA ARG A 81 -26.36 -4.98 28.17
C ARG A 81 -26.11 -6.47 28.01
N ASP A 82 -25.46 -6.89 26.92
CA ASP A 82 -25.17 -8.31 26.68
C ASP A 82 -24.09 -8.83 27.64
N ILE A 83 -23.05 -8.04 27.92
CA ILE A 83 -22.03 -8.36 28.93
C ILE A 83 -22.70 -8.56 30.28
N TYR A 84 -23.53 -7.61 30.73
CA TYR A 84 -24.23 -7.73 32.01
C TYR A 84 -25.09 -9.00 32.09
N ARG A 85 -25.81 -9.33 31.02
CA ARG A 85 -26.61 -10.57 30.94
C ARG A 85 -25.73 -11.81 31.08
N ARG A 86 -24.59 -11.86 30.39
CA ARG A 86 -23.65 -12.99 30.45
C ARG A 86 -22.99 -13.12 31.82
N GLU A 87 -22.63 -12.00 32.45
CA GLU A 87 -22.08 -11.99 33.81
C GLU A 87 -23.08 -12.55 34.82
N LYS A 88 -24.35 -12.12 34.75
CA LYS A 88 -25.40 -12.67 35.61
C LYS A 88 -25.61 -14.16 35.40
N ALA A 89 -25.60 -14.63 34.16
CA ALA A 89 -25.69 -16.06 33.86
C ALA A 89 -24.46 -16.83 34.36
N ALA A 90 -23.26 -16.25 34.25
CA ALA A 90 -22.02 -16.85 34.75
C ALA A 90 -22.03 -16.97 36.28
N LEU A 91 -22.43 -15.92 37.00
CA LEU A 91 -22.56 -15.94 38.47
C LEU A 91 -23.58 -16.98 38.94
N ALA A 92 -24.73 -17.09 38.28
CA ALA A 92 -25.74 -18.11 38.60
C ALA A 92 -25.22 -19.55 38.35
N ARG A 93 -24.43 -19.76 37.28
CA ARG A 93 -23.77 -21.04 37.03
C ARG A 93 -22.71 -21.34 38.07
N GLU A 94 -21.87 -20.36 38.41
CA GLU A 94 -20.85 -20.48 39.45
C GLU A 94 -21.45 -20.88 40.80
N GLU A 95 -22.54 -20.23 41.20
CA GLU A 95 -23.29 -20.57 42.42
C GLU A 95 -23.77 -22.03 42.42
N SER A 96 -24.33 -22.49 41.29
CA SER A 96 -24.81 -23.87 41.18
C SER A 96 -23.70 -24.92 41.21
N ILE A 97 -22.52 -24.60 40.67
CA ILE A 97 -21.37 -25.51 40.57
C ILE A 97 -20.57 -25.54 41.87
N MET A 98 -20.38 -24.40 42.53
CA MET A 98 -19.48 -24.25 43.68
C MET A 98 -20.15 -24.42 45.04
N LYS A 99 -21.43 -24.80 45.08
CA LYS A 99 -22.23 -25.00 46.30
C LYS A 99 -21.57 -25.93 47.34
N ASP A 100 -20.80 -26.91 46.89
CA ASP A 100 -20.22 -27.97 47.75
C ASP A 100 -18.78 -27.63 48.22
N VAL A 101 -18.21 -26.50 47.80
CA VAL A 101 -16.81 -26.13 48.09
C VAL A 101 -16.73 -25.20 49.30
N LYS A 102 -16.07 -25.66 50.37
CA LYS A 102 -15.92 -24.88 51.61
C LYS A 102 -15.03 -23.65 51.41
N GLY A 103 -15.57 -22.47 51.74
CA GLY A 103 -14.83 -21.20 51.69
C GLY A 103 -14.85 -20.49 50.34
N TRP A 104 -15.62 -21.01 49.36
CA TRP A 104 -15.84 -20.33 48.09
C TRP A 104 -16.92 -19.25 48.24
N GLU A 105 -16.58 -18.03 47.84
CA GLU A 105 -17.51 -16.88 47.79
C GLU A 105 -17.81 -16.58 46.32
N VAL A 106 -19.07 -16.79 45.91
CA VAL A 106 -19.50 -16.56 44.53
C VAL A 106 -19.33 -15.10 44.15
N GLY A 107 -18.72 -14.84 42.98
CA GLY A 107 -18.55 -13.48 42.46
C GLY A 107 -17.55 -12.61 43.22
N LYS A 108 -16.73 -13.19 44.09
CA LYS A 108 -15.63 -12.47 44.74
C LYS A 108 -14.58 -12.07 43.69
N SER A 109 -14.26 -10.78 43.63
CA SER A 109 -13.21 -10.28 42.74
C SER A 109 -11.85 -10.89 43.11
N VAL A 110 -11.14 -11.43 42.12
CA VAL A 110 -9.75 -11.88 42.24
C VAL A 110 -8.80 -10.70 42.47
N TYR A 111 -9.18 -9.52 42.00
CA TYR A 111 -8.40 -8.31 42.16
C TYR A 111 -8.74 -7.59 43.46
N ASN A 112 -7.70 -7.10 44.15
CA ASN A 112 -7.82 -6.37 45.42
C ASN A 112 -8.41 -4.95 45.26
N GLY A 113 -8.46 -4.41 44.04
CA GLY A 113 -9.00 -3.09 43.75
C GLY A 113 -10.52 -3.09 43.55
N LYS A 114 -11.17 -1.97 43.84
CA LYS A 114 -12.63 -1.77 43.64
C LYS A 114 -13.03 -1.39 42.21
N ARG A 115 -12.11 -1.51 41.25
CA ARG A 115 -12.38 -1.16 39.84
C ARG A 115 -13.11 -2.32 39.17
N TYR A 116 -14.00 -1.98 38.25
CA TYR A 116 -14.58 -2.96 37.34
C TYR A 116 -13.47 -3.52 36.45
N ASN A 117 -13.42 -4.84 36.37
CA ASN A 117 -12.48 -5.55 35.51
C ASN A 117 -13.31 -6.29 34.47
N THR A 118 -12.97 -6.11 33.20
CA THR A 118 -13.63 -6.85 32.12
C THR A 118 -13.33 -8.34 32.31
N PRO A 119 -14.36 -9.21 32.32
CA PRO A 119 -14.13 -10.63 32.49
C PRO A 119 -13.31 -11.16 31.30
N SER A 120 -12.27 -11.95 31.58
CA SER A 120 -11.55 -12.67 30.54
C SER A 120 -12.53 -13.61 29.85
N MET A 121 -12.79 -13.38 28.56
CA MET A 121 -13.80 -14.12 27.82
C MET A 121 -13.36 -15.58 27.65
N TYR A 122 -13.77 -16.45 28.58
CA TYR A 122 -13.77 -17.90 28.38
C TYR A 122 -15.17 -18.28 27.91
N VAL A 123 -15.34 -18.36 26.59
CA VAL A 123 -16.52 -19.01 26.01
C VAL A 123 -16.29 -20.52 26.16
N LEU A 124 -16.96 -21.13 27.13
CA LEU A 124 -17.16 -22.58 27.25
C LEU A 124 -18.65 -22.88 27.03
#